data_AF-A0A7Y2R000-F1
#
_entry.id   AF-A0A7Y2R000-F1
#
_cell.length_a   1.000
_cell.length_b   1.000
_cell.length_c   1.000
_cell.angle_alpha   90.00
_cell.angle_beta   90.00
_cell.angle_gamma   90.00
#
_symmetry.space_group_name_H-M   'P 1'
#
loop_
_entity.id
_entity.type
_entity.pdbx_description
1 polymer ?
#
loop_
_entity_poly.entity_id
_entity_poly.type
_entity_poly.pdbx_seq_one_letter_code
_entity_poly.pdbx_strand_id
1 'polypeptide(L)'
;MKLRILGAFALVLAAAGHPQADDRAAASAIFFHDVTKSTCGFKMTPESALKAATTLGMSGLISEPLLSAVFAICGEVKKGNKSKTIVIQVPDNRKVLRKVMIERAKWWQA
;
A
#
# COMPACT_ATOMS: atom_id res chain seq x y z
N MET A 1 -51.21 -33.65 17.25
CA MET A 1 -50.42 -32.40 17.34
C MET A 1 -48.95 -32.76 17.42
N LYS A 2 -48.14 -32.24 16.51
CA LYS A 2 -46.69 -32.48 16.40
C LYS A 2 -46.07 -31.13 16.03
N LEU A 3 -45.18 -30.61 16.86
CA LEU A 3 -44.14 -29.66 16.46
C LEU A 3 -43.03 -29.74 17.52
N ARG A 4 -41.90 -30.29 17.08
CA ARG A 4 -40.65 -30.41 17.83
C ARG A 4 -39.70 -29.29 17.37
N ILE A 5 -38.72 -29.04 18.24
CA ILE A 5 -37.42 -28.39 17.97
C ILE A 5 -37.45 -26.85 18.09
N LEU A 6 -37.21 -26.36 19.31
CA LEU A 6 -36.54 -25.07 19.54
C LEU A 6 -35.06 -25.36 19.78
N GLY A 7 -34.27 -25.32 18.71
CA GLY A 7 -32.81 -25.34 18.78
C GLY A 7 -32.30 -23.95 19.12
N ALA A 8 -31.68 -23.79 20.29
CA ALA A 8 -30.98 -22.56 20.66
C ALA A 8 -29.65 -22.50 19.91
N PHE A 9 -29.51 -21.53 19.00
CA PHE A 9 -28.24 -21.20 18.35
C PHE A 9 -27.41 -20.34 19.31
N ALA A 10 -26.33 -20.90 19.84
CA ALA A 10 -25.31 -20.14 20.56
C ALA A 10 -24.43 -19.39 19.55
N LEU A 11 -24.61 -18.08 19.43
CA LEU A 11 -23.75 -17.18 18.66
C LEU A 11 -22.47 -16.89 19.47
N VAL A 12 -21.42 -17.68 19.22
CA VAL A 12 -20.07 -17.36 19.67
C VAL A 12 -19.49 -16.33 18.69
N LEU A 13 -19.58 -15.05 19.02
CA LEU A 13 -18.80 -14.02 18.32
C LEU A 13 -17.35 -14.08 18.81
N ALA A 14 -16.51 -14.83 18.11
CA ALA A 14 -15.07 -14.62 18.14
C ALA A 14 -14.77 -13.29 17.43
N ALA A 15 -14.67 -12.20 18.19
CA ALA A 15 -14.25 -10.92 17.65
C ALA A 15 -12.78 -11.03 17.20
N ALA A 16 -12.59 -11.07 15.89
CA ALA A 16 -11.31 -11.06 15.21
C ALA A 16 -10.50 -9.80 15.59
N GLY A 17 -9.38 -9.98 16.28
CA GLY A 17 -8.40 -8.91 16.43
C GLY A 17 -7.47 -8.84 15.23
N HIS A 18 -7.79 -8.06 14.18
CA HIS A 18 -6.78 -7.39 13.32
C HIS A 18 -7.22 -6.31 12.28
N PRO A 19 -8.23 -5.44 12.48
CA PRO A 19 -8.50 -4.37 11.49
C PRO A 19 -7.42 -3.25 11.48
N GLN A 20 -6.68 -3.04 12.57
CA GLN A 20 -5.81 -1.86 12.73
C GLN A 20 -4.56 -1.83 11.83
N ALA A 21 -4.06 -2.99 11.38
CA ALA A 21 -2.88 -3.04 10.51
C ALA A 21 -3.24 -2.71 9.05
N ASP A 22 -4.43 -3.10 8.61
CA ASP A 22 -4.91 -2.90 7.24
C ASP A 22 -5.22 -1.42 6.97
N ASP A 23 -5.90 -0.77 7.92
CA ASP A 23 -6.22 0.67 7.85
C ASP A 23 -4.96 1.55 7.76
N ARG A 24 -3.90 1.18 8.50
CA ARG A 24 -2.63 1.93 8.49
C ARG A 24 -1.90 1.78 7.16
N ALA A 25 -1.93 0.59 6.55
CA ALA A 25 -1.32 0.36 5.25
C ALA A 25 -2.07 1.14 4.15
N ALA A 26 -3.41 1.13 4.18
CA ALA A 26 -4.23 1.90 3.25
C ALA A 26 -3.98 3.41 3.35
N ALA A 27 -3.96 3.97 4.56
CA ALA A 27 -3.63 5.38 4.78
C ALA A 27 -2.21 5.73 4.29
N SER A 28 -1.24 4.87 4.56
CA SER A 28 0.15 5.07 4.12
C SER A 28 0.27 4.97 2.59
N ALA A 29 -0.53 4.11 1.94
CA ALA A 29 -0.58 3.99 0.49
C ALA A 29 -1.13 5.24 -0.20
N ILE A 30 -2.22 5.82 0.32
CA ILE A 30 -2.79 7.08 -0.18
C ILE A 30 -1.76 8.19 -0.05
N PHE A 31 -1.15 8.31 1.13
CA PHE A 31 -0.14 9.33 1.36
C PHE A 31 1.09 9.15 0.45
N PHE A 32 1.58 7.91 0.30
CA PHE A 32 2.68 7.58 -0.59
C PHE A 32 2.37 7.95 -2.05
N HIS A 33 1.15 7.66 -2.52
CA HIS A 33 0.68 8.08 -3.83
C HIS A 33 0.73 9.60 -3.99
N ASP A 34 0.13 10.34 -3.06
CA ASP A 34 -0.01 11.79 -3.15
C ASP A 34 1.33 12.52 -3.05
N VAL A 35 2.20 12.09 -2.13
CA VAL A 35 3.54 12.67 -1.99
C VAL A 35 4.39 12.41 -3.21
N THR A 36 4.35 11.21 -3.78
CA THR A 36 5.13 10.90 -4.99
C THR A 36 4.66 11.74 -6.18
N LYS A 37 3.34 11.89 -6.32
CA LYS A 37 2.73 12.77 -7.33
C LYS A 37 3.13 14.23 -7.13
N SER A 38 3.06 14.74 -5.90
CA SER A 38 3.41 16.13 -5.59
C SER A 38 4.90 16.41 -5.77
N THR A 39 5.77 15.49 -5.34
CA THR A 39 7.23 15.70 -5.30
C THR A 39 7.87 15.62 -6.68
N CYS A 40 7.43 14.71 -7.53
CA CYS A 40 8.07 14.51 -8.85
C CYS A 40 7.10 14.22 -9.99
N GLY A 41 5.79 14.44 -9.81
CA GLY A 41 4.80 14.28 -10.88
C GLY A 41 4.56 12.83 -11.31
N PHE A 42 5.09 11.85 -10.59
CA PHE A 42 4.86 10.44 -10.90
C PHE A 42 3.51 10.00 -10.34
N LYS A 43 2.59 9.73 -11.25
CA LYS A 43 1.26 9.22 -10.92
C LYS A 43 1.28 7.71 -11.00
N MET A 44 1.11 7.03 -9.87
CA MET A 44 1.09 5.57 -9.77
C MET A 44 -0.34 5.06 -9.65
N THR A 45 -0.60 3.80 -9.95
CA THR A 45 -1.94 3.23 -9.69
C THR A 45 -2.18 3.07 -8.18
N PRO A 46 -3.41 3.22 -7.68
CA PRO A 46 -3.73 2.97 -6.27
C PRO A 46 -3.35 1.57 -5.81
N GLU A 47 -3.55 0.56 -6.65
CA GLU A 47 -3.19 -0.83 -6.37
C GLU A 47 -1.68 -1.00 -6.23
N SER A 48 -0.91 -0.31 -7.07
CA SER A 48 0.55 -0.31 -6.97
C SER A 48 1.04 0.43 -5.73
N ALA A 49 0.38 1.52 -5.33
CA ALA A 49 0.70 2.25 -4.10
C ALA A 49 0.47 1.37 -2.87
N LEU A 50 -0.69 0.70 -2.81
CA LEU A 50 -1.03 -0.21 -1.72
C LEU A 50 -0.05 -1.38 -1.65
N LYS A 51 0.21 -2.03 -2.78
CA LYS A 51 1.17 -3.14 -2.84
C LYS A 51 2.56 -2.71 -2.37
N ALA A 52 3.03 -1.54 -2.78
CA ALA A 52 4.32 -1.01 -2.36
C ALA A 52 4.35 -0.70 -0.85
N ALA A 53 3.31 -0.03 -0.35
CA ALA A 53 3.18 0.29 1.08
C ALA A 53 3.18 -0.96 1.95
N THR A 54 2.39 -1.97 1.58
CA THR A 54 2.35 -3.27 2.29
C THR A 54 3.68 -4.01 2.19
N THR A 55 4.29 -4.08 1.00
CA THR A 55 5.55 -4.82 0.78
C THR A 55 6.72 -4.20 1.56
N LEU A 56 6.78 -2.87 1.62
CA LEU A 56 7.84 -2.15 2.32
C LEU A 56 7.54 -1.96 3.81
N GLY A 57 6.35 -2.38 4.27
CA GLY A 57 5.91 -2.20 5.65
C GLY A 57 5.83 -0.74 6.05
N MET A 58 5.35 0.13 5.15
CA MET A 58 5.14 1.54 5.44
C MET A 58 4.13 1.69 6.58
N SER A 59 4.53 2.42 7.62
CA SER A 59 3.68 2.68 8.77
C SER A 59 3.68 4.17 9.08
N GLY A 60 2.54 4.81 8.90
CA GLY A 60 2.38 6.24 9.14
C GLY A 60 2.88 7.10 7.98
N LEU A 61 2.61 8.40 8.07
CA LEU A 61 2.81 9.35 6.97
C LEU A 61 4.30 9.63 6.70
N ILE A 62 5.16 9.55 7.72
CA ILE A 62 6.59 9.85 7.57
C ILE A 62 7.38 8.66 8.10
N SER A 63 7.54 7.64 7.26
CA SER A 63 8.37 6.48 7.55
C SER A 63 9.56 6.41 6.60
N GLU A 64 10.68 5.87 7.08
CA GLU A 64 11.89 5.73 6.26
C GLU A 64 11.68 4.90 4.98
N PRO A 65 10.91 3.79 4.99
CA PRO A 65 10.61 3.06 3.75
C PRO A 65 9.81 3.90 2.76
N LEU A 66 8.89 4.75 3.24
CA LEU A 66 8.11 5.66 2.40
C LEU A 66 9.02 6.69 1.73
N LEU A 67 9.82 7.42 2.51
CA LEU A 67 10.73 8.44 1.98
C LEU A 67 11.74 7.85 1.01
N SER A 68 12.32 6.69 1.34
CA SER A 68 13.25 5.99 0.46
C SER A 68 12.60 5.60 -0.88
N ALA A 69 11.36 5.09 -0.84
CA ALA A 69 10.62 4.74 -2.04
C ALA A 69 10.31 5.98 -2.91
N VAL A 70 9.88 7.08 -2.29
CA VAL A 70 9.63 8.36 -2.98
C VAL A 70 10.90 8.83 -3.69
N PHE A 71 12.03 8.89 -2.98
CA PHE A 71 13.29 9.32 -3.57
C PHE A 71 13.75 8.42 -4.72
N ALA A 72 13.61 7.10 -4.58
CA ALA A 72 13.97 6.16 -5.64
C ALA A 72 13.10 6.36 -6.90
N ILE A 73 11.78 6.53 -6.75
CA ILE A 73 10.88 6.81 -7.87
C ILE A 73 11.23 8.15 -8.52
N CYS A 74 11.40 9.20 -7.72
CA CYS A 74 11.72 10.52 -8.25
C CYS A 74 13.10 10.56 -8.94
N GLY A 75 14.06 9.76 -8.46
CA GLY A 75 15.33 9.53 -9.15
C GLY A 75 15.15 8.94 -10.55
N GLU A 76 14.31 7.92 -10.69
CA GLU A 76 13.98 7.32 -11.99
C GLU A 76 13.25 8.30 -12.92
N VAL A 77 12.32 9.09 -12.37
CA VAL A 77 11.62 10.14 -13.14
C VAL A 77 12.59 11.21 -13.63
N LYS A 78 13.52 11.65 -12.77
CA LYS A 78 14.55 12.64 -13.11
C LYS A 78 15.50 12.14 -14.20
N LYS A 79 15.77 10.84 -14.25
CA LYS A 79 16.51 10.20 -15.35
C LYS A 79 15.71 10.12 -16.67
N GLY A 80 14.46 10.59 -16.68
CA GLY A 80 13.58 10.57 -17.85
C GLY A 80 12.90 9.22 -18.08
N ASN A 81 12.77 8.37 -17.06
CA ASN A 81 12.12 7.07 -17.20
C ASN A 81 10.61 7.22 -17.50
N LYS A 82 10.24 6.93 -18.76
CA LYS A 82 8.84 6.98 -19.26
C LYS A 82 8.16 5.62 -19.31
N SER A 83 8.80 4.57 -18.79
CA SER A 83 8.23 3.22 -18.76
C SER A 83 6.87 3.21 -18.05
N LYS A 84 5.99 2.30 -18.50
CA LYS A 84 4.71 2.03 -17.82
C LYS A 84 4.91 1.53 -16.38
N THR A 85 6.10 1.02 -16.10
CA THR A 85 6.45 0.45 -14.82
C THR A 85 7.86 0.90 -14.44
N ILE A 86 8.04 1.31 -13.19
CA ILE A 86 9.34 1.60 -12.59
C ILE A 86 9.63 0.51 -11.58
N VAL A 87 10.87 0.04 -11.53
CA VAL A 87 11.30 -0.89 -10.48
C VAL A 87 12.28 -0.17 -9.58
N ILE A 88 11.95 -0.10 -8.30
CA ILE A 88 12.81 0.47 -7.27
C ILE A 88 13.35 -0.63 -6.36
N GLN A 89 14.51 -0.38 -5.76
CA GLN A 89 15.09 -1.25 -4.75
C GLN A 89 15.41 -0.40 -3.51
N VAL A 90 14.67 -0.62 -2.42
CA VAL A 90 14.79 0.16 -1.18
C VAL A 90 14.64 -0.75 0.04
N PRO A 91 15.20 -0.38 1.21
CA PRO A 91 14.98 -1.14 2.44
C PRO A 91 13.50 -1.11 2.87
N ASP A 92 12.98 -2.25 3.33
CA ASP A 92 11.71 -2.31 4.06
C ASP A 92 11.88 -1.82 5.51
N ASN A 93 10.78 -1.85 6.28
CA ASN A 93 10.78 -1.49 7.70
C ASN A 93 11.70 -2.36 8.58
N ARG A 94 12.17 -3.52 8.09
CA ARG A 94 13.15 -4.40 8.74
C ARG A 94 14.57 -4.23 8.15
N LYS A 95 14.80 -3.17 7.38
CA LYS A 95 16.08 -2.86 6.71
C LYS A 95 16.50 -3.87 5.65
N VAL A 96 15.59 -4.73 5.20
CA VAL A 96 15.87 -5.69 4.13
C VAL A 96 15.61 -5.01 2.79
N LEU A 97 16.59 -5.03 1.88
CA LEU A 97 16.42 -4.51 0.53
C LEU A 97 15.32 -5.29 -0.22
N ARG A 98 14.23 -4.61 -0.57
CA ARG A 98 13.12 -5.15 -1.37
C ARG A 98 13.09 -4.52 -2.74
N LYS A 99 12.85 -5.34 -3.75
CA LYS A 99 12.56 -4.90 -5.12
C LYS A 99 11.05 -4.73 -5.26
N VAL A 100 10.61 -3.53 -5.60
CA VAL A 100 9.19 -3.21 -5.76
C VAL A 100 8.93 -2.67 -7.15
N MET A 101 7.92 -3.23 -7.80
CA MET A 101 7.47 -2.83 -9.11
C MET A 101 6.30 -1.85 -8.95
N ILE A 102 6.47 -0.64 -9.47
CA ILE A 102 5.52 0.45 -9.38
C ILE A 102 4.90 0.71 -10.75
N GLU A 103 3.59 0.56 -10.87
CA GLU A 103 2.86 0.83 -12.11
C GLU A 103 2.47 2.31 -12.21
N ARG A 104 2.72 2.91 -13.37
CA ARG A 104 2.28 4.28 -13.69
C ARG A 104 0.79 4.26 -14.01
N ALA A 105 0.03 5.15 -13.38
CA ALA A 105 -1.37 5.36 -13.68
C ALA A 105 -1.55 5.88 -15.12
N LYS A 106 -2.62 5.42 -15.77
CA LYS A 106 -3.10 6.05 -17.01
C LYS A 106 -3.71 7.41 -16.68
N TRP A 107 -3.81 8.31 -17.66
CA TRP A 107 -4.22 9.72 -17.42
C TRP A 107 -5.58 9.88 -16.71
N TRP A 108 -6.47 8.90 -16.79
CA TRP A 108 -7.77 8.89 -16.11
C TRP A 108 -7.75 8.27 -14.70
N GLN A 109 -6.65 7.63 -14.31
CA GLN A 109 -6.43 7.01 -12.98
C GLN A 109 -5.51 7.86 -12.09
N ALA A 110 -5.25 9.12 -12.50
CA ALA A 110 -4.01 9.84 -12.22
C ALA A 110 -4.19 11.19 -11.51
#